data_AF-A0A133V991-F1
#
_entry.id   AF-A0A133V991-F1
#
_cell.length_a   1.000
_cell.length_b   1.000
_cell.length_c   1.000
_cell.angle_alpha   90.00
_cell.angle_beta   90.00
_cell.angle_gamma   90.00
#
_symmetry.space_group_name_H-M   'P 1'
#
loop_
_entity.id
_entity.type
_entity.pdbx_description
1 polymer ?
#
loop_
_entity_poly.entity_id
_entity_poly.type
_entity_poly.pdbx_seq_one_letter_code
_entity_poly.pdbx_strand_id
1 'polypeptide(L)'
;MLETLQKKKSTSILLALLEDSRHVRELQSEVGGSASTIGSRIREMKEKGLVSEETEKNWPYKKIIKLTNRGRDVAEVLSGLSGFARKRKITLMSFKERMKWPLVLVHRLKEVDGATRMQKLLFLLKRKFGVEVPYNFSPYKYGPFCKNLARDMACLVTAGLTDNTEESYILTSEGEEMAEEIFENLSKKVREAIGSLEKFNKMELRRLLNLVYTQFPEESKGSREIPNR
;
A
#
# COMPACT_ATOMS: atom_id res chain seq x y z
N MET A 1 -3.63 -30.54 2.67
CA MET A 1 -3.59 -29.38 3.60
C MET A 1 -3.30 -28.11 2.82
N LEU A 2 -2.17 -28.02 2.12
CA LEU A 2 -1.83 -26.89 1.23
C LEU A 2 -2.95 -26.57 0.22
N GLU A 3 -3.52 -27.58 -0.43
CA GLU A 3 -4.65 -27.39 -1.37
C GLU A 3 -5.88 -26.73 -0.73
N THR A 4 -6.17 -27.03 0.54
CA THR A 4 -7.29 -26.41 1.26
C THR A 4 -7.00 -24.94 1.56
N LEU A 5 -5.75 -24.61 1.89
CA LEU A 5 -5.31 -23.25 2.23
C LEU A 5 -5.15 -22.33 1.01
N GLN A 6 -4.79 -22.88 -0.16
CA GLN A 6 -4.69 -22.13 -1.41
C GLN A 6 -6.05 -21.68 -1.96
N LYS A 7 -7.14 -22.33 -1.52
CA LYS A 7 -8.48 -21.94 -1.94
C LYS A 7 -8.87 -20.60 -1.35
N LYS A 8 -9.46 -19.75 -2.20
CA LYS A 8 -9.98 -18.43 -1.82
C LYS A 8 -10.85 -18.53 -0.55
N LYS A 9 -10.64 -17.58 0.37
CA LYS A 9 -11.32 -17.45 1.68
C LYS A 9 -10.91 -18.45 2.77
N SER A 10 -10.12 -19.47 2.46
CA SER A 10 -9.71 -20.46 3.48
C SER A 10 -8.79 -19.86 4.56
N THR A 11 -7.78 -19.10 4.15
CA THR A 11 -6.86 -18.44 5.10
C THR A 11 -7.58 -17.39 5.93
N SER A 12 -8.47 -16.61 5.32
CA SER A 12 -9.28 -15.60 6.01
C SER A 12 -10.17 -16.20 7.11
N ILE A 13 -10.77 -17.37 6.87
CA ILE A 13 -11.56 -18.08 7.89
C ILE A 13 -10.70 -18.51 9.08
N LEU A 14 -9.53 -19.09 8.84
CA LEU A 14 -8.64 -19.54 9.92
C LEU A 14 -8.11 -18.38 10.75
N LEU A 15 -7.80 -17.25 10.11
CA LEU A 15 -7.36 -16.03 10.80
C LEU A 15 -8.49 -15.41 11.63
N ALA A 16 -9.73 -15.39 11.14
CA ALA A 16 -10.89 -14.86 11.88
C ALA A 16 -11.22 -15.70 13.14
N LEU A 17 -10.94 -17.01 13.08
CA LEU A 17 -11.14 -17.94 14.21
C LEU A 17 -9.96 -17.99 15.19
N LEU A 18 -8.86 -17.27 14.90
CA LEU A 18 -7.70 -17.19 15.80
C LEU A 18 -8.01 -16.32 17.03
N GLU A 19 -8.85 -15.29 16.85
CA GLU A 19 -9.26 -14.37 17.91
C GLU A 19 -10.29 -15.03 18.84
N ASP A 20 -11.36 -15.62 18.30
CA ASP A 20 -12.41 -16.27 19.07
C ASP A 20 -13.20 -17.30 18.24
N SER A 21 -13.95 -18.17 18.91
CA SER A 21 -14.95 -19.02 18.27
C SER A 21 -16.12 -18.20 17.73
N ARG A 22 -16.62 -18.50 16.53
CA ARG A 22 -17.65 -17.68 15.87
C ARG A 22 -18.80 -18.48 15.30
N HIS A 23 -19.96 -17.83 15.19
CA HIS A 23 -21.07 -18.39 14.42
C HIS A 23 -20.79 -18.33 12.92
N VAL A 24 -21.33 -19.31 12.17
CA VAL A 24 -21.14 -19.38 10.70
C VAL A 24 -21.57 -18.08 10.00
N ARG A 25 -22.65 -17.43 10.47
CA ARG A 25 -23.14 -16.17 9.91
C ARG A 25 -22.20 -14.99 10.17
N GLU A 26 -21.66 -14.89 11.38
CA GLU A 26 -20.69 -13.85 11.74
C GLU A 26 -19.40 -14.04 10.95
N LEU A 27 -18.93 -15.29 10.84
CA LEU A 27 -17.77 -15.65 10.05
C LEU A 27 -17.97 -15.31 8.57
N GLN A 28 -19.16 -15.55 8.02
CA GLN A 28 -19.49 -15.13 6.65
C GLN A 28 -19.46 -13.60 6.49
N SER A 29 -20.04 -12.86 7.45
CA SER A 29 -20.09 -11.40 7.41
C SER A 29 -18.70 -10.77 7.41
N GLU A 30 -17.77 -11.35 8.17
CA GLU A 30 -16.40 -10.84 8.28
C GLU A 30 -15.54 -11.24 7.07
N VAL A 31 -15.59 -12.52 6.67
CA VAL A 31 -14.74 -13.04 5.60
C VAL A 31 -15.24 -12.58 4.21
N GLY A 32 -16.56 -12.39 4.08
CA GLY A 32 -17.24 -12.09 2.83
C GLY A 32 -17.29 -13.27 1.85
N GLY A 33 -18.35 -13.32 1.04
CA GLY A 33 -18.60 -14.37 0.05
C GLY A 33 -19.95 -15.06 0.23
N SER A 34 -20.29 -15.97 -0.68
CA SER A 34 -21.55 -16.70 -0.60
C SER A 34 -21.53 -17.66 0.60
N ALA A 35 -22.69 -17.84 1.25
CA ALA A 35 -22.85 -18.78 2.35
C ALA A 35 -22.45 -20.22 1.93
N SER A 36 -22.70 -20.59 0.67
CA SER A 36 -22.29 -21.88 0.10
C SER A 36 -20.77 -22.04 0.04
N THR A 37 -20.03 -20.99 -0.33
CA THR A 37 -18.56 -21.02 -0.39
C THR A 37 -17.97 -21.16 1.00
N ILE A 38 -18.42 -20.34 1.95
CA ILE A 38 -17.96 -20.40 3.34
C ILE A 38 -18.28 -21.77 3.96
N GLY A 39 -19.51 -22.26 3.77
CA GLY A 39 -19.92 -23.58 4.24
C GLY A 39 -19.07 -24.73 3.66
N SER A 40 -18.73 -24.67 2.37
CA SER A 40 -17.84 -25.64 1.74
C SER A 40 -16.43 -25.60 2.35
N ARG A 41 -15.86 -24.41 2.59
CA ARG A 41 -14.54 -24.28 3.22
C ARG A 41 -14.50 -24.79 4.65
N ILE A 42 -15.52 -24.48 5.45
CA ILE A 42 -15.62 -24.99 6.82
C ILE A 42 -15.66 -26.51 6.82
N ARG A 43 -16.44 -27.12 5.91
CA ARG A 43 -16.51 -28.59 5.78
C ARG A 43 -15.15 -29.20 5.43
N GLU A 44 -14.48 -28.66 4.42
CA GLU A 44 -13.14 -29.13 4.02
C GLU A 44 -12.13 -29.00 5.18
N MET A 45 -12.17 -27.88 5.92
CA MET A 45 -11.30 -27.66 7.07
C MET A 45 -11.61 -28.64 8.22
N LYS A 46 -12.89 -28.95 8.44
CA LYS A 46 -13.34 -29.94 9.42
C LYS A 46 -12.82 -31.33 9.06
N GLU A 47 -12.94 -31.73 7.80
CA GLU A 47 -12.41 -33.00 7.28
C GLU A 47 -10.89 -33.10 7.42
N LYS A 48 -10.17 -31.98 7.30
CA LYS A 48 -8.71 -31.92 7.53
C LYS A 48 -8.32 -31.74 9.00
N GLY A 49 -9.29 -31.68 9.91
CA GLY A 49 -9.07 -31.51 11.34
C GLY A 49 -8.51 -30.15 11.74
N LEU A 50 -8.76 -29.10 10.96
CA LEU A 50 -8.35 -27.72 11.25
C LEU A 50 -9.41 -26.97 12.08
N VAL A 51 -10.69 -27.31 11.91
CA VAL A 51 -11.78 -26.72 12.67
C VAL A 51 -12.69 -27.79 13.27
N SER A 52 -13.31 -27.49 14.41
CA SER A 52 -14.43 -28.23 14.98
C SER A 52 -15.72 -27.42 14.87
N GLU A 53 -16.84 -28.11 14.90
CA GLU A 53 -18.18 -27.53 14.85
C GLU A 53 -18.96 -28.05 16.05
N GLU A 54 -19.46 -27.13 16.87
CA GLU A 54 -20.35 -27.41 17.98
C GLU A 54 -21.72 -26.79 17.69
N THR A 55 -22.79 -27.46 18.09
CA THR A 55 -24.15 -26.90 18.01
C THR A 55 -24.55 -26.44 19.42
N GLU A 56 -25.01 -25.21 19.55
CA GLU A 56 -25.61 -24.74 20.80
C GLU A 56 -26.79 -25.63 21.18
N LYS A 57 -26.89 -25.97 22.46
CA LYS A 57 -27.99 -26.81 22.99
C LYS A 57 -29.31 -26.03 23.06
N ASN A 58 -29.24 -24.70 23.07
CA ASN A 58 -30.40 -23.84 23.25
C ASN A 58 -30.92 -23.39 21.88
N TRP A 59 -32.24 -23.39 21.76
CA TRP A 59 -32.90 -22.91 20.57
C TRP A 59 -32.83 -21.37 20.49
N PRO A 60 -32.61 -20.76 19.29
CA PRO A 60 -32.40 -21.41 18.00
C PRO A 60 -31.00 -22.02 17.89
N TYR A 61 -30.92 -23.26 17.42
CA TYR A 61 -29.66 -24.01 17.32
C TYR A 61 -28.66 -23.29 16.40
N LYS A 62 -27.60 -22.71 17.00
CA LYS A 62 -26.52 -22.08 16.25
C LYS A 62 -25.31 -22.98 16.19
N LYS A 63 -24.67 -23.01 15.01
CA LYS A 63 -23.40 -23.70 14.79
C LYS A 63 -22.26 -22.75 15.14
N ILE A 64 -21.43 -23.15 16.08
CA ILE A 64 -20.20 -22.46 16.51
C ILE A 64 -19.02 -23.21 15.89
N ILE A 65 -18.15 -22.48 15.21
CA ILE A 65 -16.92 -23.01 14.64
C ILE A 65 -15.76 -22.62 15.54
N LYS A 66 -14.87 -23.58 15.83
CA LYS A 66 -13.66 -23.38 16.63
C LYS A 66 -12.44 -23.93 15.91
N LEU A 67 -11.26 -23.35 16.15
CA LEU A 67 -10.00 -23.98 15.75
C LEU A 67 -9.74 -25.21 16.62
N THR A 68 -9.22 -26.28 16.01
CA THR A 68 -8.55 -27.36 16.75
C THR A 68 -7.15 -26.91 17.16
N ASN A 69 -6.44 -27.68 18.01
CA ASN A 69 -5.03 -27.40 18.33
C ASN A 69 -4.19 -27.27 17.04
N ARG A 70 -4.34 -28.23 16.12
CA ARG A 70 -3.69 -28.20 14.82
C ARG A 70 -4.09 -27.00 13.96
N GLY A 71 -5.38 -26.63 13.99
CA GLY A 71 -5.89 -25.45 13.31
C GLY A 71 -5.28 -24.17 13.83
N ARG A 72 -5.09 -24.08 15.15
CA ARG A 72 -4.44 -22.95 15.83
C ARG A 72 -2.97 -22.84 15.43
N ASP A 73 -2.20 -23.92 15.46
CA ASP A 73 -0.79 -23.90 15.03
C ASP A 73 -0.65 -23.39 13.59
N VAL A 74 -1.51 -23.86 12.68
CA VAL A 74 -1.54 -23.42 11.29
C VAL A 74 -1.97 -21.95 11.19
N ALA A 75 -2.99 -21.53 11.94
CA ALA A 75 -3.46 -20.15 11.96
C ALA A 75 -2.42 -19.19 12.56
N GLU A 76 -1.62 -19.62 13.54
CA GLU A 76 -0.51 -18.85 14.13
C GLU A 76 0.64 -18.70 13.14
N VAL A 77 1.03 -19.76 12.42
CA VAL A 77 2.02 -19.65 11.34
C VAL A 77 1.50 -18.73 10.23
N LEU A 78 0.24 -18.92 9.82
CA LEU A 78 -0.43 -18.03 8.87
C LEU A 78 -0.53 -16.61 9.41
N SER A 79 -0.69 -16.41 10.72
CA SER A 79 -0.70 -15.09 11.37
C SER A 79 0.70 -14.55 11.64
N GLY A 80 1.76 -15.34 11.57
CA GLY A 80 3.13 -14.85 11.52
C GLY A 80 3.41 -14.26 10.14
N LEU A 81 3.00 -15.00 9.10
CA LEU A 81 3.07 -14.59 7.70
C LEU A 81 2.09 -13.44 7.37
N SER A 82 0.86 -13.49 7.89
CA SER A 82 -0.19 -12.47 7.72
C SER A 82 -0.10 -11.37 8.76
N GLY A 83 0.55 -11.61 9.90
CA GLY A 83 0.91 -10.60 10.88
C GLY A 83 2.03 -9.72 10.37
N PHE A 84 2.82 -10.17 9.39
CA PHE A 84 3.59 -9.27 8.54
C PHE A 84 2.66 -8.34 7.73
N ALA A 85 1.55 -8.85 7.18
CA ALA A 85 0.54 -8.04 6.49
C ALA A 85 -0.31 -7.15 7.44
N ARG A 86 -0.61 -7.59 8.67
CA ARG A 86 -1.38 -6.84 9.69
C ARG A 86 -0.48 -5.86 10.45
N LYS A 87 0.78 -6.20 10.78
CA LYS A 87 1.81 -5.23 11.20
C LYS A 87 2.14 -4.29 10.07
N ARG A 88 2.19 -4.71 8.80
CA ARG A 88 2.22 -3.79 7.66
C ARG A 88 1.02 -2.89 7.71
N LYS A 89 -0.22 -3.38 7.76
CA LYS A 89 -1.44 -2.57 7.82
C LYS A 89 -1.46 -1.59 9.00
N ILE A 90 -0.93 -1.97 10.16
CA ILE A 90 -0.78 -1.09 11.35
C ILE A 90 0.39 -0.10 11.20
N THR A 91 1.51 -0.51 10.59
CA THR A 91 2.65 0.36 10.25
C THR A 91 2.28 1.34 9.12
N LEU A 92 1.42 0.90 8.20
CA LEU A 92 0.74 1.62 7.14
C LEU A 92 -0.36 2.52 7.69
N MET A 93 -1.05 2.15 8.76
CA MET A 93 -1.91 3.07 9.52
C MET A 93 -1.09 4.10 10.30
N SER A 94 0.15 3.77 10.65
CA SER A 94 1.16 4.74 11.09
C SER A 94 1.85 5.46 9.92
N PHE A 95 1.37 5.30 8.67
CA PHE A 95 1.82 6.14 7.55
C PHE A 95 1.81 7.57 8.06
N LYS A 96 2.98 8.19 8.04
CA LYS A 96 2.99 9.64 8.09
C LYS A 96 2.15 10.07 6.91
N GLU A 97 1.10 10.86 7.15
CA GLU A 97 0.18 11.38 6.13
C GLU A 97 0.90 11.96 4.89
N ARG A 98 2.18 12.30 5.04
CA ARG A 98 3.11 12.69 3.99
C ARG A 98 3.37 11.62 2.93
N MET A 99 3.58 10.35 3.33
CA MET A 99 3.98 9.25 2.46
C MET A 99 2.92 8.89 1.41
N LYS A 100 1.66 9.28 1.61
CA LYS A 100 0.59 9.09 0.61
C LYS A 100 0.91 9.78 -0.71
N TRP A 101 1.57 10.94 -0.66
CA TRP A 101 1.82 11.76 -1.83
C TRP A 101 2.79 11.16 -2.84
N PRO A 102 4.00 10.69 -2.46
CA PRO A 102 4.85 9.96 -3.40
C PRO A 102 4.17 8.68 -3.90
N LEU A 103 3.43 7.97 -3.04
CA LEU A 103 2.75 6.72 -3.43
C LEU A 103 1.73 6.94 -4.55
N VAL A 104 0.81 7.91 -4.39
CA VAL A 104 -0.18 8.24 -5.44
C VAL A 104 0.46 8.83 -6.70
N LEU A 105 1.63 9.45 -6.56
CA LEU A 105 2.41 9.96 -7.69
C LEU A 105 2.91 8.81 -8.55
N VAL A 106 3.55 7.80 -7.95
CA VAL A 106 4.01 6.61 -8.68
C VAL A 106 2.82 5.85 -9.28
N HIS A 107 1.73 5.68 -8.53
CA HIS A 107 0.50 5.06 -9.04
C HIS A 107 -0.04 5.71 -10.30
N ARG A 108 -0.18 7.04 -10.28
CA ARG A 108 -0.76 7.77 -11.42
C ARG A 108 0.19 7.82 -12.60
N LEU A 109 1.50 7.89 -12.36
CA LEU A 109 2.52 8.00 -13.39
C LEU A 109 3.06 6.65 -13.88
N LYS A 110 2.65 5.56 -13.24
CA LYS A 110 3.10 4.17 -13.40
C LYS A 110 4.55 3.91 -13.05
N GLU A 111 5.44 4.84 -13.37
CA GLU A 111 6.87 4.76 -13.08
C GLU A 111 7.43 6.16 -12.86
N VAL A 112 8.35 6.30 -11.91
CA VAL A 112 9.13 7.54 -11.72
C VAL A 112 10.61 7.20 -11.71
N ASP A 113 11.29 7.62 -12.76
CA ASP A 113 12.73 7.44 -12.99
C ASP A 113 13.57 8.31 -12.02
N GLY A 114 14.06 7.68 -10.96
CA GLY A 114 15.05 8.23 -10.05
C GLY A 114 14.54 9.16 -8.93
N ALA A 115 15.33 9.22 -7.85
CA ALA A 115 15.07 10.08 -6.69
C ALA A 115 15.01 11.57 -7.06
N THR A 116 15.84 12.03 -8.00
CA THR A 116 15.85 13.44 -8.43
C THR A 116 14.53 13.83 -9.08
N ARG A 117 14.00 13.00 -9.98
CA ARG A 117 12.73 13.25 -10.65
C ARG A 117 11.59 13.26 -9.65
N MET A 118 11.55 12.29 -8.72
CA MET A 118 10.57 12.26 -7.63
C MET A 118 10.55 13.57 -6.83
N GLN A 119 11.72 14.12 -6.49
CA GLN A 119 11.84 15.42 -5.81
C GLN A 119 11.24 16.57 -6.63
N LYS A 120 11.49 16.60 -7.95
CA LYS A 120 10.99 17.68 -8.82
C LYS A 120 9.50 17.59 -9.08
N LEU A 121 8.96 16.40 -9.31
CA LEU A 121 7.53 16.21 -9.55
C LEU A 121 6.72 16.63 -8.34
N LEU A 122 7.12 16.21 -7.14
CA LEU A 122 6.42 16.59 -5.92
C LEU A 122 6.57 18.07 -5.59
N PHE A 123 7.73 18.67 -5.88
CA PHE A 123 7.91 20.12 -5.80
C PHE A 123 6.98 20.88 -6.76
N LEU A 124 6.87 20.44 -8.02
CA LEU A 124 5.97 21.06 -9.00
C LEU A 124 4.51 20.90 -8.59
N LEU A 125 4.12 19.74 -8.05
CA LEU A 125 2.78 19.53 -7.48
C LEU A 125 2.44 20.62 -6.45
N LYS A 126 3.40 20.90 -5.55
CA LYS A 126 3.27 21.95 -4.53
C LYS A 126 3.22 23.36 -5.13
N ARG A 127 4.26 23.75 -5.86
CA ARG A 127 4.50 25.15 -6.24
C ARG A 127 3.77 25.57 -7.50
N LYS A 128 3.68 24.69 -8.49
CA LYS A 128 3.04 24.99 -9.78
C LYS A 128 1.54 24.73 -9.76
N PHE A 129 1.11 23.64 -9.12
CA PHE A 129 -0.29 23.24 -9.10
C PHE A 129 -1.02 23.60 -7.80
N GLY A 130 -0.31 24.16 -6.81
CA GLY A 130 -0.91 24.66 -5.57
C GLY A 130 -1.50 23.56 -4.69
N VAL A 131 -1.03 22.31 -4.83
CA VAL A 131 -1.47 21.21 -3.98
C VAL A 131 -0.68 21.22 -2.68
N GLU A 132 -1.37 21.29 -1.56
CA GLU A 132 -0.74 21.27 -0.25
C GLU A 132 -0.17 19.89 0.06
N VAL A 133 1.14 19.75 -0.12
CA VAL A 133 1.89 18.57 0.30
C VAL A 133 2.76 18.93 1.52
N PRO A 134 2.82 18.06 2.55
CA PRO A 134 3.53 18.29 3.81
C PRO A 134 5.04 18.08 3.69
N TYR A 135 5.63 18.52 2.58
CA TYR A 135 7.06 18.47 2.29
C TYR A 135 7.63 19.87 2.20
N ASN A 136 8.66 20.12 2.98
CA ASN A 136 9.39 21.38 2.99
C ASN A 136 10.61 21.22 2.09
N PHE A 137 10.55 21.84 0.92
CA PHE A 137 11.66 21.90 -0.02
C PHE A 137 12.58 23.05 0.37
N SER A 138 13.87 22.84 0.17
CA SER A 138 14.87 23.88 0.36
C SER A 138 15.76 23.98 -0.87
N PRO A 139 16.27 25.19 -1.17
CA PRO A 139 17.24 25.39 -2.24
C PRO A 139 18.45 24.46 -2.14
N TYR A 140 18.84 23.81 -3.24
CA TYR A 140 19.96 22.87 -3.29
C TYR A 140 20.72 22.93 -4.63
N LYS A 141 21.84 22.19 -4.73
CA LYS A 141 22.74 22.19 -5.90
C LYS A 141 22.00 21.91 -7.22
N TYR A 142 21.04 20.99 -7.18
CA TYR A 142 20.26 20.57 -8.34
C TYR A 142 18.82 21.10 -8.33
N GLY A 143 18.60 22.26 -7.71
CA GLY A 143 17.27 22.84 -7.44
C GLY A 143 16.62 22.29 -6.16
N PRO A 144 15.31 22.48 -5.94
CA PRO A 144 14.64 22.19 -4.68
C PRO A 144 14.77 20.73 -4.23
N PHE A 145 15.07 20.53 -2.96
CA PHE A 145 15.28 19.21 -2.35
C PHE A 145 14.61 19.09 -0.99
N CYS A 146 14.07 17.92 -0.68
CA CYS A 146 13.47 17.59 0.59
C CYS A 146 14.04 16.28 1.15
N LYS A 147 14.79 16.37 2.26
CA LYS A 147 15.35 15.22 2.99
C LYS A 147 14.27 14.24 3.46
N ASN A 148 13.14 14.76 3.92
CA ASN A 148 12.04 13.93 4.40
C ASN A 148 11.41 13.12 3.27
N LEU A 149 11.28 13.67 2.07
CA LEU A 149 10.81 12.91 0.91
C LEU A 149 11.76 11.75 0.56
N ALA A 150 13.07 12.00 0.56
CA ALA A 150 14.05 10.94 0.29
C ALA A 150 13.96 9.81 1.34
N ARG A 151 13.83 10.17 2.63
CA ARG A 151 13.63 9.20 3.71
C ARG A 151 12.32 8.43 3.55
N ASP A 152 11.24 9.13 3.22
CA ASP A 152 9.92 8.53 3.06
C ASP A 152 9.92 7.54 1.88
N MET A 153 10.55 7.86 0.75
CA MET A 153 10.73 6.93 -0.36
C MET A 153 11.50 5.67 0.05
N ALA A 154 12.59 5.81 0.82
CA ALA A 154 13.34 4.67 1.33
C ALA A 154 12.48 3.77 2.26
N CYS A 155 11.59 4.38 3.06
CA CYS A 155 10.62 3.65 3.87
C CYS A 155 9.60 2.90 3.00
N LEU A 156 9.08 3.50 1.92
CA LEU A 156 8.15 2.83 1.00
C LEU A 156 8.77 1.60 0.33
N VAL A 157 10.05 1.71 -0.06
CA VAL A 157 10.83 0.58 -0.61
C VAL A 157 11.00 -0.51 0.44
N THR A 158 11.44 -0.13 1.64
CA THR A 158 11.64 -1.10 2.75
C THR A 158 10.33 -1.78 3.16
N ALA A 159 9.21 -1.08 3.05
CA ALA A 159 7.88 -1.62 3.34
C ALA A 159 7.35 -2.57 2.24
N GLY A 160 7.99 -2.62 1.06
CA GLY A 160 7.56 -3.43 -0.08
C GLY A 160 6.36 -2.84 -0.83
N LEU A 161 6.13 -1.52 -0.74
CA LEU A 161 5.06 -0.83 -1.47
C LEU A 161 5.54 -0.28 -2.81
N THR A 162 6.83 0.01 -2.90
CA THR A 162 7.49 0.42 -4.13
C THR A 162 8.69 -0.49 -4.34
N ASP A 163 8.90 -1.00 -5.54
CA ASP A 163 10.18 -1.54 -5.93
C ASP A 163 11.06 -0.41 -6.47
N ASN A 164 12.36 -0.50 -6.17
CA ASN A 164 13.38 0.34 -6.77
C ASN A 164 14.23 -0.56 -7.66
N THR A 165 13.82 -0.72 -8.92
CA THR A 165 14.55 -1.50 -9.91
C THR A 165 15.61 -0.59 -10.53
N GLU A 166 16.87 -0.80 -10.13
CA GLU A 166 18.14 -0.15 -10.53
C GLU A 166 18.17 1.39 -10.70
N GLU A 167 17.13 2.04 -11.23
CA GLU A 167 17.03 3.49 -11.43
C GLU A 167 15.61 4.08 -11.24
N SER A 168 14.54 3.28 -11.15
CA SER A 168 13.16 3.79 -11.11
C SER A 168 12.28 3.25 -9.98
N TYR A 169 11.28 4.04 -9.60
CA TYR A 169 10.24 3.64 -8.65
C TYR A 169 9.00 3.13 -9.38
N ILE A 170 8.61 1.90 -9.07
CA ILE A 170 7.39 1.25 -9.56
C ILE A 170 6.63 0.71 -8.33
N LEU A 171 5.30 0.71 -8.37
CA LEU A 171 4.52 0.12 -7.28
C LEU A 171 4.51 -1.40 -7.35
N THR A 172 4.60 -2.04 -6.19
CA THR A 172 4.28 -3.46 -6.05
C THR A 172 2.76 -3.66 -6.13
N SER A 173 2.28 -4.90 -6.24
CA SER A 173 0.83 -5.16 -6.20
C SER A 173 0.15 -4.61 -4.94
N GLU A 174 0.82 -4.68 -3.78
CA GLU A 174 0.31 -4.11 -2.53
C GLU A 174 0.34 -2.58 -2.54
N GLY A 175 1.40 -1.99 -3.12
CA GLY A 175 1.49 -0.55 -3.31
C GLY A 175 0.38 -0.01 -4.21
N GLU A 176 0.05 -0.71 -5.31
CA GLU A 176 -0.97 -0.31 -6.26
C GLU A 176 -2.37 -0.32 -5.61
N GLU A 177 -2.74 -1.39 -4.89
CA GLU A 177 -4.02 -1.47 -4.18
C GLU A 177 -4.18 -0.31 -3.18
N MET A 178 -3.13 -0.04 -2.40
CA MET A 178 -3.14 1.07 -1.44
C MET A 178 -3.22 2.44 -2.12
N ALA A 179 -2.44 2.63 -3.17
CA ALA A 179 -2.36 3.92 -3.83
C ALA A 179 -3.66 4.23 -4.57
N GLU A 180 -4.32 3.22 -5.13
CA GLU A 180 -5.64 3.34 -5.78
C GLU A 180 -6.70 3.81 -4.76
N GLU A 181 -6.80 3.16 -3.60
CA GLU A 181 -7.72 3.56 -2.53
C GLU A 181 -7.50 5.02 -2.11
N ILE A 182 -6.25 5.43 -1.92
CA ILE A 182 -5.92 6.81 -1.57
C ILE A 182 -6.26 7.76 -2.72
N PHE A 183 -5.91 7.41 -3.95
CA PHE A 183 -6.08 8.25 -5.13
C PHE A 183 -7.55 8.51 -5.45
N GLU A 184 -8.41 7.49 -5.34
CA GLU A 184 -9.85 7.63 -5.54
C GLU A 184 -10.51 8.59 -4.54
N ASN A 185 -9.99 8.63 -3.32
CA ASN A 185 -10.42 9.54 -2.26
C ASN A 185 -9.88 10.97 -2.41
N LEU A 186 -8.97 11.24 -3.35
CA LEU A 186 -8.50 12.60 -3.63
C LEU A 186 -9.53 13.41 -4.41
N SER A 187 -9.60 14.71 -4.10
CA SER A 187 -10.43 15.65 -4.85
C SER A 187 -10.07 15.64 -6.34
N LYS A 188 -11.06 15.88 -7.20
CA LYS A 188 -10.89 15.92 -8.66
C LYS A 188 -9.74 16.84 -9.08
N LYS A 189 -9.67 18.04 -8.48
CA LYS A 189 -8.62 19.04 -8.71
C LYS A 189 -7.21 18.48 -8.44
N VAL A 190 -7.05 17.73 -7.34
CA VAL A 190 -5.76 17.12 -6.99
C VAL A 190 -5.40 16.00 -7.98
N ARG A 191 -6.37 15.15 -8.35
CA ARG A 191 -6.13 14.09 -9.35
C ARG A 191 -5.72 14.66 -10.71
N GLU A 192 -6.36 15.74 -11.16
CA GLU A 192 -6.00 16.46 -12.38
C GLU A 192 -4.60 17.10 -12.31
N ALA A 193 -4.24 17.67 -11.15
CA ALA A 193 -2.90 18.21 -10.91
C ALA A 193 -1.81 17.13 -10.99
N ILE A 194 -2.05 15.95 -10.38
CA ILE A 194 -1.14 14.81 -10.48
C ILE A 194 -1.07 14.31 -11.92
N GLY A 195 -2.20 14.18 -12.62
CA GLY A 195 -2.21 13.80 -14.04
C GLY A 195 -1.42 14.79 -14.92
N SER A 196 -1.46 16.07 -14.61
CA SER A 196 -0.68 17.11 -15.31
C SER A 196 0.84 16.96 -15.13
N LEU A 197 1.30 16.14 -14.17
CA LEU A 197 2.71 15.84 -13.97
C LEU A 197 3.29 14.86 -14.99
N GLU A 198 2.44 14.12 -15.71
CA GLU A 198 2.87 13.11 -16.69
C GLU A 198 3.79 13.70 -17.77
N LYS A 199 3.47 14.91 -18.25
CA LYS A 199 4.31 15.61 -19.23
C LYS A 199 5.70 15.91 -18.69
N PHE A 200 5.85 16.17 -17.39
CA PHE A 200 7.15 16.43 -16.76
C PHE A 200 7.88 15.14 -16.44
N ASN A 201 7.15 14.08 -16.09
CA ASN A 201 7.72 12.76 -15.86
C ASN A 201 8.38 12.19 -17.13
N LYS A 202 7.77 12.45 -18.30
CA LYS A 202 8.28 12.03 -19.61
C LYS A 202 9.40 12.92 -20.17
N MET A 203 9.71 14.06 -19.55
CA MET A 203 10.82 14.91 -20.01
C MET A 203 12.17 14.28 -19.65
N GLU A 204 13.19 14.54 -20.46
CA GLU A 204 14.55 14.27 -20.03
C GLU A 204 14.89 15.02 -18.74
N LEU A 205 15.61 14.35 -17.84
CA LEU A 205 15.92 14.87 -16.52
C LEU A 205 16.57 16.26 -16.60
N ARG A 206 17.51 16.45 -17.53
CA ARG A 206 18.18 17.73 -17.76
C ARG A 206 17.19 18.86 -18.10
N ARG A 207 16.19 18.56 -18.93
CA ARG A 207 15.13 19.51 -19.31
C ARG A 207 14.22 19.82 -18.14
N LEU A 208 13.87 18.81 -17.33
CA LEU A 208 13.08 18.99 -16.11
C LEU A 208 13.82 19.89 -15.10
N LEU A 209 15.12 19.66 -14.90
CA LEU A 209 15.94 20.49 -14.03
C LEU A 209 15.99 21.94 -14.53
N ASN A 210 16.31 22.15 -15.82
CA ASN A 210 16.27 23.47 -16.46
C ASN A 210 14.94 24.19 -16.24
N LEU A 211 13.82 23.49 -16.42
CA LEU A 211 12.50 24.08 -16.23
C LEU A 211 12.30 24.57 -14.80
N VAL A 212 12.70 23.76 -13.81
CA VAL A 212 12.58 24.14 -12.39
C VAL A 212 13.48 25.33 -12.08
N TYR A 213 14.70 25.37 -12.61
CA TYR A 213 15.62 26.51 -12.44
C TYR A 213 15.06 27.81 -13.02
N THR A 214 14.52 27.76 -14.24
CA THR A 214 14.00 28.95 -14.91
C THR A 214 12.72 29.45 -14.28
N GLN A 215 11.84 28.55 -13.82
CA GLN A 215 10.55 28.93 -13.23
C GLN A 215 10.65 29.29 -11.75
N PHE A 216 11.64 28.76 -11.03
CA PHE A 216 11.81 28.94 -9.58
C PHE A 216 13.29 29.20 -9.23
N PRO A 217 13.87 30.31 -9.69
CA PRO A 217 15.29 30.61 -9.50
C PRO A 217 15.68 30.74 -8.02
N GLU A 218 14.75 31.16 -7.16
CA GLU A 218 14.93 31.28 -5.71
C GLU A 218 15.18 29.93 -5.02
N GLU A 219 14.81 28.82 -5.67
CA GLU A 219 14.86 27.47 -5.11
C GLU A 219 16.17 26.72 -5.41
N SER A 220 17.25 27.45 -5.70
CA SER A 220 18.54 26.89 -6.13
C SER A 220 19.72 27.51 -5.39
N LYS A 221 20.68 26.67 -4.94
CA LYS A 221 21.96 27.12 -4.37
C LYS A 221 23.11 26.72 -5.28
N GLY A 222 23.81 27.69 -5.88
CA GLY A 222 25.05 27.45 -6.64
C GLY A 222 24.90 27.53 -8.17
N SER A 223 26.04 27.62 -8.86
CA SER A 223 26.23 28.00 -10.27
C SER A 223 25.32 27.29 -11.28
N ARG A 224 24.94 28.02 -12.34
CA ARG A 224 24.02 27.67 -13.44
C ARG A 224 24.46 26.48 -14.32
N GLU A 225 25.32 25.59 -13.83
CA GLU A 225 25.86 24.48 -14.61
C GLU A 225 25.18 23.16 -14.24
N ILE A 226 24.41 22.63 -15.18
CA ILE A 226 23.81 21.30 -15.07
C ILE A 226 24.90 20.27 -15.41
N PRO A 227 25.19 19.28 -14.54
CA PRO A 227 26.17 18.25 -14.85
C PRO A 227 25.79 17.45 -16.09
N ASN A 228 26.76 17.19 -16.96
CA ASN A 228 26.69 16.14 -17.97
C ASN A 228 26.91 14.79 -17.28
N ARG A 229 25.85 14.13 -16.83
CA ARG A 229 25.86 12.67 -16.62
C ARG A 229 24.54 12.12 -17.12
#